data_AF-A0A966FEW0-F1
#
_entry.id   AF-A0A966FEW0-F1
#
_cell.length_a   1.000
_cell.length_b   1.000
_cell.length_c   1.000
_cell.angle_alpha   90.00
_cell.angle_beta   90.00
_cell.angle_gamma   90.00
#
_symmetry.space_group_name_H-M   'P 1'
#
loop_
_entity.id
_entity.type
_entity.pdbx_description
1 polymer ?
#
loop_
_entity_poly.entity_id
_entity_poly.type
_entity_poly.pdbx_seq_one_letter_code
_entity_poly.pdbx_strand_id
1 'polypeptide(L)' 'RTAESYGVLAAAVRDRRRDTMDRLIASHAISLGLTLVTNNEADFKDYPGLNVENWVKAL' A
#
# COMPACT_ATOMS: atom_id res chain seq x y z
N ARG A 1 15.48 -8.01 -9.79
CA ARG A 1 15.90 -6.60 -9.96
C ARG A 1 15.10 -5.78 -8.94
N THR A 2 15.39 -6.01 -7.66
CA THR A 2 14.51 -5.70 -6.51
C THR A 2 15.43 -5.36 -5.33
N ALA A 3 15.77 -4.08 -5.16
CA ALA A 3 16.43 -3.55 -3.95
C ALA A 3 16.62 -2.01 -3.93
N GLU A 4 16.67 -1.32 -5.07
CA GLU A 4 17.25 0.05 -5.09
C GLU A 4 16.32 1.23 -4.73
N SER A 5 15.04 1.02 -4.40
CA SER A 5 14.09 2.13 -4.19
C SER A 5 13.71 2.42 -2.72
N TYR A 6 14.43 1.89 -1.72
CA TYR A 6 14.04 2.05 -0.31
C TYR A 6 14.70 3.25 0.41
N GLY A 7 15.69 3.91 -0.19
CA GLY A 7 16.59 4.83 0.54
C GLY A 7 16.08 6.24 0.86
N VAL A 8 15.18 6.83 0.07
CA VAL A 8 15.02 8.32 0.07
C VAL A 8 13.81 8.83 0.87
N LEU A 9 12.86 7.99 1.27
CA LEU A 9 11.60 8.46 1.91
C LEU A 9 11.57 8.28 3.45
N ALA A 10 12.75 8.06 4.06
CA ALA A 10 12.90 7.59 5.44
C ALA A 10 12.87 8.69 6.54
N ALA A 11 12.74 9.99 6.23
CA ALA A 11 12.96 11.04 7.25
C ALA A 11 11.75 11.83 7.82
N ALA A 12 10.55 11.86 7.21
CA ALA A 12 9.55 12.90 7.55
C ALA A 12 8.21 12.55 8.29
N VAL A 13 7.88 11.34 8.74
CA VAL A 13 6.50 11.06 9.24
C VAL A 13 6.47 10.25 10.54
N ARG A 14 5.58 10.65 11.47
CA ARG A 14 5.26 10.01 12.77
C ARG A 14 4.61 8.64 12.52
N ASP A 15 5.13 7.62 13.20
CA ASP A 15 4.73 6.20 13.21
C ASP A 15 4.95 5.39 11.92
N ARG A 16 6.23 5.25 11.53
CA ARG A 16 6.70 4.63 10.27
C ARG A 16 6.52 3.13 10.13
N ARG A 17 6.13 2.39 11.19
CA ARG A 17 6.10 0.92 11.12
C ARG A 17 4.85 0.39 10.42
N ARG A 18 3.70 1.03 10.63
CA ARG A 18 2.44 0.65 9.95
C ARG A 18 2.52 0.95 8.46
N ASP A 19 2.93 2.18 8.10
CA ASP A 19 3.16 2.60 6.72
C ASP A 19 4.13 1.70 5.93
N THR A 20 5.15 1.12 6.58
CA THR A 20 6.15 0.31 5.84
C THR A 20 5.51 -0.96 5.27
N MET A 21 4.64 -1.63 6.02
CA MET A 21 3.97 -2.84 5.53
C MET A 21 2.92 -2.49 4.47
N ASP A 22 2.17 -1.41 4.67
CA ASP A 22 1.16 -0.97 3.70
C ASP A 22 1.81 -0.59 2.36
N ARG A 23 2.98 0.05 2.38
CA ARG A 23 3.79 0.31 1.18
C ARG A 23 4.22 -0.97 0.49
N LEU A 24 4.67 -1.99 1.24
CA LEU A 24 5.07 -3.27 0.67
C LEU A 24 3.89 -3.97 0.00
N ILE A 25 2.74 -4.03 0.68
CA ILE A 25 1.51 -4.64 0.16
C ILE A 25 1.04 -3.90 -1.10
N ALA A 26 0.94 -2.57 -1.04
CA ALA A 26 0.52 -1.74 -2.17
C ALA A 26 1.48 -1.89 -3.37
N SER A 27 2.80 -1.82 -3.13
CA SER A 27 3.80 -1.97 -4.20
C SER A 27 3.75 -3.36 -4.86
N HIS A 28 3.52 -4.41 -4.08
CA HIS A 28 3.39 -5.77 -4.59
C HIS A 28 2.16 -5.90 -5.49
N ALA A 29 0.99 -5.43 -5.01
CA ALA A 29 -0.26 -5.45 -5.76
C ALA A 29 -0.13 -4.67 -7.07
N ILE A 30 0.42 -3.45 -7.02
CA ILE A 30 0.69 -2.63 -8.22
C ILE A 30 1.62 -3.35 -9.20
N SER A 31 2.73 -3.93 -8.71
CA SER A 31 3.72 -4.59 -9.59
C SER A 31 3.14 -5.76 -10.39
N LEU A 32 2.12 -6.42 -9.83
CA LEU A 32 1.44 -7.56 -10.44
C LEU A 32 0.12 -7.18 -11.12
N GLY A 33 -0.30 -5.91 -11.05
CA GLY A 33 -1.59 -5.44 -11.58
C GLY A 33 -2.79 -6.05 -10.85
N LEU A 34 -2.67 -6.33 -9.55
CA LEU A 34 -3.70 -6.98 -8.74
C LEU A 34 -4.59 -5.96 -8.03
N THR A 35 -5.80 -6.40 -7.68
CA THR A 35 -6.70 -5.69 -6.76
C THR A 35 -6.39 -6.08 -5.32
N LEU A 36 -6.17 -5.10 -4.44
CA LEU A 36 -6.03 -5.31 -3.01
C LEU A 36 -7.41 -5.36 -2.34
N VAL A 37 -7.75 -6.49 -1.76
CA VAL A 37 -8.97 -6.62 -0.95
C VAL A 37 -8.65 -6.23 0.50
N THR A 38 -9.31 -5.19 1.03
CA THR A 38 -9.12 -4.75 2.42
C THR A 38 -10.38 -4.09 2.99
N ASN A 39 -10.60 -4.21 4.30
CA ASN A 39 -11.60 -3.40 5.01
C ASN A 39 -11.05 -2.03 5.47
N ASN A 40 -9.76 -1.78 5.28
CA ASN A 40 -9.08 -0.57 5.75
C ASN A 40 -8.68 0.34 4.58
N GLU A 41 -9.64 0.71 3.74
CA GLU A 41 -9.41 1.50 2.52
C GLU A 41 -8.73 2.85 2.81
N ALA A 42 -8.95 3.42 4.00
CA ALA A 42 -8.40 4.72 4.39
C ALA A 42 -6.86 4.75 4.34
N ASP A 43 -6.21 3.64 4.67
CA ASP A 43 -4.75 3.53 4.68
C ASP A 43 -4.18 3.33 3.27
N PHE A 44 -5.01 2.95 2.30
CA PHE A 44 -4.59 2.62 0.93
C PHE A 44 -5.05 3.65 -0.13
N LYS A 45 -5.93 4.59 0.22
CA LYS A 45 -6.53 5.56 -0.71
C LYS A 45 -5.51 6.47 -1.43
N ASP A 46 -4.37 6.72 -0.81
CA ASP A 46 -3.37 7.68 -1.28
C ASP A 46 -2.26 7.02 -2.13
N TYR A 47 -2.38 5.72 -2.46
CA TYR A 47 -1.43 5.00 -3.32
C TYR A 47 -1.86 5.04 -4.80
N PRO A 48 -1.18 5.83 -5.65
CA PRO A 48 -1.58 5.95 -7.05
C PRO A 48 -1.44 4.62 -7.80
N GLY A 49 -2.47 4.27 -8.57
CA GLY A 49 -2.48 3.04 -9.39
C GLY A 49 -2.81 1.75 -8.62
N LEU A 50 -3.10 1.83 -7.31
CA LEU A 50 -3.60 0.70 -6.54
C LEU A 50 -5.12 0.56 -6.72
N ASN A 51 -5.56 -0.61 -7.19
CA ASN A 51 -6.97 -0.98 -7.19
C ASN A 51 -7.33 -1.58 -5.83
N VAL A 52 -8.43 -1.11 -5.21
CA VAL A 52 -8.87 -1.57 -3.89
C VAL A 52 -10.33 -1.99 -3.92
N GLU A 53 -10.64 -3.11 -3.25
CA GLU A 53 -12.01 -3.56 -2.99
C GLU A 53 -12.24 -3.75 -1.49
N ASN A 54 -13.42 -3.35 -1.02
CA ASN A 54 -13.87 -3.64 0.35
C ASN A 54 -15.10 -4.54 0.32
N TRP A 55 -14.88 -5.82 0.59
CA TRP A 55 -15.94 -6.83 0.58
C TRP A 55 -16.91 -6.70 1.76
N VAL A 56 -16.54 -6.02 2.84
CA VAL A 56 -17.46 -5.80 3.99
C VAL A 56 -18.56 -4.80 3.64
N LYS A 57 -18.32 -3.89 2.69
CA LYS A 57 -19.34 -2.96 2.18
C LYS A 57 -20.33 -3.61 1.20
N ALA A 58 -19.99 -4.79 0.68
CA ALA A 58 -20.83 -5.54 -0.26
C ALA A 58 -21.72 -6.58 0.46
N LEU A 59 -21.58 -6.70 1.78
CA LEU A 59 -22.45 -7.46 2.68
C LEU A 59 -23.56 -6.56 3.24
#